data_AF-A0A7L4RM44-F1
#
_entry.id   AF-A0A7L4RM44-F1
#
_cell.length_a   1.000
_cell.length_b   1.000
_cell.length_c   1.000
_cell.angle_alpha   90.00
_cell.angle_beta   90.00
_cell.angle_gamma   90.00
#
_symmetry.space_group_name_H-M   'P 1'
#
loop_
_entity.id
_entity.type
_entity.pdbx_description
1 polymer ?
#
loop_
_entity_poly.entity_id
_entity_poly.type
_entity_poly.pdbx_seq_one_letter_code
_entity_poly.pdbx_strand_id
1 'polypeptide(L)' 'MVAKKLLEIHPELFSTDFNENKVQVGKLGILKDARQERNKLAGGITKRVKQMREEEAEELENRAPRPTHAPMPAAA' A
#
# COMPACT_ATOMS: atom_id res chain seq x y z
N MET A 1 8.12 13.23 -6.01
CA MET A 1 6.64 13.34 -5.92
C MET A 1 6.23 13.43 -4.45
N VAL A 2 5.31 14.33 -4.09
CA VAL A 2 4.90 14.59 -2.69
C VAL A 2 4.21 13.37 -2.05
N ALA A 3 3.43 12.60 -2.82
CA ALA A 3 2.74 11.40 -2.34
C ALA A 3 3.68 10.32 -1.78
N LYS A 4 4.84 10.11 -2.42
CA LYS A 4 5.83 9.11 -1.98
C LYS A 4 6.43 9.49 -0.63
N LYS A 5 6.80 10.76 -0.45
CA LYS A 5 7.32 11.28 0.82
C LYS A 5 6.29 11.16 1.95
N LEU A 6 5.01 11.38 1.67
CA LEU A 6 3.95 11.23 2.67
C LEU A 6 3.80 9.79 3.16
N LEU A 7 3.89 8.82 2.24
CA LEU A 7 3.86 7.41 2.59
C LEU A 7 5.13 6.97 3.34
N GLU A 8 6.28 7.56 3.05
CA GLU A 8 7.52 7.31 3.80
C GLU A 8 7.47 7.85 5.24
N ILE A 9 6.83 9.00 5.45
CA ILE A 9 6.73 9.63 6.78
C ILE A 9 5.61 9.01 7.61
N HIS A 10 4.50 8.64 6.97
CA HIS A 10 3.27 8.19 7.64
C HIS A 10 2.60 7.03 6.88
N PRO A 11 3.26 5.86 6.75
CA PRO A 11 2.74 4.74 5.95
C PRO A 11 1.42 4.19 6.47
N GLU A 12 1.27 4.14 7.80
CA GLU A 12 0.13 3.58 8.52
C GLU A 12 -1.12 4.49 8.57
N LEU A 13 -0.98 5.77 8.21
CA LEU A 13 -2.11 6.71 8.14
C LEU A 13 -2.89 6.59 6.84
N PHE A 14 -2.32 5.97 5.81
CA PHE A 14 -2.91 5.88 4.48
C PHE A 14 -3.44 4.47 4.19
N SER A 15 -4.55 4.43 3.46
CA SER A 15 -5.29 3.21 3.14
C SER A 15 -5.48 3.07 1.63
N THR A 16 -6.08 1.95 1.22
CA THR A 16 -6.55 1.73 -0.16
C THR A 16 -7.81 2.52 -0.49
N ASP A 17 -8.37 3.23 0.49
CA ASP A 17 -9.59 4.02 0.38
C ASP A 17 -9.29 5.49 0.09
N PHE A 18 -9.81 5.98 -1.04
CA PHE A 18 -9.59 7.36 -1.47
C PHE A 18 -10.17 8.39 -0.49
N ASN A 19 -11.35 8.13 0.06
CA ASN A 19 -12.01 9.05 0.98
C ASN A 19 -11.22 9.22 2.29
N GLU A 20 -10.71 8.12 2.85
CA GLU A 20 -9.86 8.16 4.04
C GLU A 20 -8.59 8.96 3.77
N ASN A 21 -7.90 8.65 2.67
CA ASN A 21 -6.68 9.36 2.28
C ASN A 21 -6.92 10.86 2.10
N LYS A 22 -8.04 11.26 1.49
CA LYS A 22 -8.41 12.67 1.31
C LYS A 22 -8.66 13.38 2.64
N VAL A 23 -9.30 12.72 3.60
CA VAL A 23 -9.51 13.27 4.95
C VAL A 23 -8.17 13.44 5.66
N GLN A 24 -7.27 12.44 5.59
CA GLN A 24 -5.96 12.51 6.21
C GLN A 24 -5.09 13.62 5.60
N VAL A 25 -5.04 13.73 4.26
CA VAL A 25 -4.36 14.84 3.58
C VAL A 25 -4.93 16.20 4.01
N GLY A 26 -6.24 16.29 4.21
CA GLY A 26 -6.90 17.49 4.73
C GLY A 26 -6.50 17.82 6.17
N LYS A 27 -6.44 16.81 7.06
CA LYS A 27 -6.00 16.95 8.46
C LYS A 27 -4.54 17.38 8.56
N LEU A 28 -3.69 16.87 7.68
CA LEU A 28 -2.28 17.27 7.58
C LEU A 28 -2.10 18.70 7.07
N GLY A 29 -3.19 19.38 6.70
CA GLY A 29 -3.14 20.77 6.23
C GLY A 29 -2.42 20.93 4.89
N ILE A 30 -2.29 19.85 4.13
CA ILE A 30 -1.57 19.85 2.86
C ILE A 30 -2.53 20.36 1.77
N LEU A 31 -2.08 21.38 1.03
CA LEU A 31 -2.80 21.92 -0.12
C LEU A 31 -4.22 22.42 0.26
N LYS A 32 -4.31 23.20 1.35
CA LYS A 32 -5.57 23.76 1.87
C LYS A 32 -6.36 24.52 0.79
N ASP A 33 -5.68 25.31 -0.02
CA ASP A 33 -6.29 26.16 -1.05
C ASP A 33 -6.39 25.45 -2.42
N ALA A 34 -5.68 24.33 -2.60
CA ALA A 34 -5.59 23.63 -3.89
C ALA A 34 -6.40 22.33 -3.88
N ARG A 35 -7.74 22.46 -3.95
CA ARG A 35 -8.68 21.32 -3.94
C ARG A 35 -8.36 20.27 -5.00
N GLN A 36 -8.02 20.68 -6.22
CA GLN A 36 -7.68 19.75 -7.30
C GLN A 36 -6.39 18.98 -7.03
N GLU A 37 -5.36 19.66 -6.53
CA GLU A 37 -4.08 19.02 -6.20
C GLU A 37 -4.22 18.06 -5.01
N ARG A 38 -5.04 18.40 -4.00
CA ARG A 38 -5.37 17.47 -2.91
C ARG A 38 -6.03 16.19 -3.42
N ASN A 39 -6.97 16.30 -4.36
CA ASN A 39 -7.60 15.11 -4.95
C ASN A 39 -6.58 14.28 -5.74
N LYS A 40 -5.70 14.95 -6.52
CA LYS A 40 -4.64 14.30 -7.28
C LYS A 40 -3.62 13.61 -6.36
N LEU A 41 -3.29 14.24 -5.24
CA LEU A 41 -2.41 13.70 -4.21
C LEU A 41 -3.03 12.49 -3.53
N ALA A 42 -4.29 12.61 -3.07
CA ALA A 42 -5.02 11.50 -2.46
C ALA A 42 -5.09 10.30 -3.42
N GLY A 43 -5.42 10.53 -4.70
CA GLY A 43 -5.44 9.47 -5.71
C GLY A 43 -4.07 8.85 -5.98
N GLY A 44 -3.01 9.66 -5.98
CA GLY A 44 -1.63 9.20 -6.09
C GLY A 44 -1.22 8.30 -4.91
N ILE A 45 -1.63 8.67 -3.69
CA ILE A 45 -1.41 7.87 -2.48
C ILE A 45 -2.16 6.55 -2.59
N THR A 46 -3.47 6.57 -2.93
CA THR A 46 -4.28 5.35 -3.03
C THR A 46 -3.70 4.35 -4.03
N LYS A 47 -3.26 4.84 -5.19
CA LYS A 47 -2.64 3.99 -6.22
C LYS A 47 -1.35 3.38 -5.71
N ARG A 48 -0.54 4.13 -4.96
CA ARG A 48 0.73 3.64 -4.41
C ARG A 48 0.53 2.64 -3.28
N VAL A 49 -0.43 2.85 -2.38
CA VAL A 49 -0.76 1.88 -1.31
C VAL A 49 -1.26 0.56 -1.90
N LYS A 50 -2.08 0.61 -2.96
CA LYS A 50 -2.50 -0.61 -3.68
C LYS A 50 -1.31 -1.37 -4.26
N GLN A 51 -0.42 -0.67 -4.96
CA GLN A 51 0.81 -1.27 -5.51
C GLN A 51 1.68 -1.87 -4.41
N MET A 52 1.88 -1.17 -3.29
CA MET A 52 2.67 -1.69 -2.19
C MET A 52 2.07 -2.96 -1.59
N ARG A 53 0.74 -3.03 -1.41
CA ARG A 53 0.09 -4.26 -0.92
C ARG A 53 0.17 -5.42 -1.91
N GLU A 54 0.09 -5.15 -3.21
CA GLU A 54 0.27 -6.17 -4.25
C GLU A 54 1.72 -6.68 -4.26
N GLU A 55 2.71 -5.77 -4.21
CA GLU A 55 4.14 -6.10 -4.11
C GLU A 55 4.43 -6.91 -2.84
N GLU A 56 3.87 -6.52 -1.70
CA GLU A 56 4.05 -7.20 -0.40
C GLU A 56 3.37 -8.59 -0.37
N ALA A 57 2.21 -8.74 -1.03
CA ALA A 57 1.54 -10.02 -1.18
C ALA A 57 2.33 -10.99 -2.08
N GLU A 58 2.84 -10.51 -3.22
CA GLU A 58 3.72 -11.29 -4.10
C GLU A 58 5.04 -11.67 -3.42
N GLU A 59 5.61 -10.78 -2.61
CA GLU A 59 6.84 -11.05 -1.88
C GLU A 59 6.62 -12.09 -0.76
N LEU A 60 5.46 -12.05 -0.08
CA LEU A 60 5.08 -13.06 0.91
C LEU A 60 4.88 -14.43 0.26
N GLU A 61 4.24 -14.47 -0.91
CA GLU A 61 4.01 -15.70 -1.68
C GLU A 61 5.32 -16.31 -2.21
N ASN A 62 6.27 -15.48 -2.66
CA ASN A 62 7.59 -15.95 -3.11
C ASN A 62 8.54 -16.34 -1.97
N ARG A 63 8.31 -15.86 -0.74
CA ARG A 63 9.13 -16.17 0.43
C ARG A 63 8.69 -17.43 1.17
N ALA A 64 7.48 -17.94 0.89
CA ALA A 64 7.08 -19.25 1.37
C ALA A 64 7.94 -20.33 0.68
N PRO A 65 8.71 -21.15 1.41
CA PRO A 65 9.33 -22.31 0.78
C PRO A 65 8.20 -23.17 0.21
N ARG A 66 8.29 -23.52 -1.08
CA ARG A 66 7.41 -24.52 -1.68
C ARG A 66 7.25 -25.66 -0.67
N PRO A 67 6.02 -26.08 -0.30
CA PRO A 67 5.87 -27.27 0.52
C PRO A 67 6.57 -28.38 -0.25
N THR A 68 7.71 -28.83 0.26
CA THR A 68 8.40 -29.97 -0.30
C THR A 68 7.40 -31.10 -0.16
N HIS A 69 6.86 -31.54 -1.29
CA HIS A 69 6.12 -32.79 -1.34
C HIS A 69 7.13 -33.86 -0.96
N ALA A 70 7.20 -34.17 0.34
CA ALA A 70 7.98 -35.29 0.82
C ALA A 70 7.43 -36.51 0.09
N PRO A 71 8.25 -37.28 -0.64
CA PRO A 71 7.77 -38.55 -1.15
C PRO A 71 7.33 -39.36 0.05
N MET A 72 6.06 -39.75 0.08
CA MET A 72 5.56 -40.67 1.09
C MET A 72 6.50 -41.87 1.14
N PRO A 73 7.00 -42.29 2.32
CA PRO A 73 7.71 -43.55 2.40
C PRO A 73 6.74 -44.63 1.95
N ALA A 74 7.08 -45.34 0.88
CA ALA A 74 6.36 -46.53 0.46
C ALA A 74 6.27 -47.47 1.66
N ALA A 75 5.06 -47.68 2.15
CA ALA A 75 4.77 -48.63 3.20
C ALA A 75 5.23 -50.03 2.75
N ALA A 76 5.73 -50.77 3.74
CA ALA A 76 6.45 -52.04 3.66
C ALA A 76 5.70 -53.17 2.95
#